data_AF-A0A6P0CDB0-F1
#
_entry.id   AF-A0A6P0CDB0-F1
#
_cell.length_a   1.000
_cell.length_b   1.000
_cell.length_c   1.000
_cell.angle_alpha   90.00
_cell.angle_beta   90.00
_cell.angle_gamma   90.00
#
_symmetry.space_group_name_H-M   'P 1'
#
loop_
_entity.id
_entity.type
_entity.pdbx_description
1 polymer ?
#
loop_
_entity_poly.entity_id
_entity_poly.type
_entity_poly.pdbx_seq_one_letter_code
_entity_poly.pdbx_strand_id
1 'polypeptide(L)'
;MAVRDRLKALRLMERITRHQMEAIGAELSALRAEQAELETQKDRLKAVSIQEARTSTDDTRPYLPAYLQSVETQQSHWTEEQDKIEEKAVLAEARLMNAFREVKTREVVLGRVEQEVEQEKQRAEIAQMDDAGRALFVLGRNAQTAKP
;
A
#
# COMPACT_ATOMS: atom_id res chain seq x y z
N MET A 1 24.42 -20.42 6.56
CA MET A 1 23.56 -19.75 7.57
C MET A 1 23.21 -18.32 7.14
N ALA A 2 24.19 -17.49 6.75
CA ALA A 2 23.97 -16.09 6.35
C ALA A 2 22.86 -15.85 5.29
N VAL A 3 22.75 -16.71 4.26
CA VAL A 3 21.72 -16.55 3.20
C VAL A 3 20.30 -16.79 3.74
N ARG A 4 20.12 -17.74 4.67
CA ARG A 4 18.82 -18.02 5.30
C ARG A 4 18.39 -16.89 6.25
N ASP A 5 19.32 -16.29 6.98
CA ASP A 5 19.04 -15.14 7.84
C ASP A 5 18.72 -13.89 7.02
N ARG A 6 19.43 -13.70 5.89
CA ARG A 6 19.12 -12.67 4.89
C ARG A 6 17.71 -12.84 4.31
N LEU A 7 17.30 -14.07 3.97
CA LEU A 7 15.95 -14.36 3.48
C LEU A 7 14.87 -13.98 4.50
N LYS A 8 15.06 -14.34 5.78
CA LYS A 8 14.13 -13.96 6.86
C LYS A 8 14.01 -12.45 7.02
N ALA A 9 15.14 -11.74 7.00
CA ALA A 9 15.16 -10.28 7.07
C ALA A 9 14.42 -9.65 5.89
N LEU A 10 14.65 -10.12 4.66
CA LEU A 10 13.97 -9.63 3.46
C LEU A 10 12.45 -9.84 3.51
N ARG A 11 11.98 -11.00 3.98
CA ARG A 11 10.54 -11.27 4.16
C ARG A 11 9.90 -10.33 5.20
N LEU A 12 10.61 -10.06 6.30
CA LEU A 12 10.14 -9.12 7.30
C LEU A 12 10.04 -7.70 6.71
N MET A 13 11.06 -7.27 5.97
CA MET A 13 11.07 -5.97 5.30
C MET A 13 9.95 -5.85 4.28
N GLU A 14 9.70 -6.89 3.49
CA GLU A 14 8.60 -6.94 2.51
C GLU A 14 7.25 -6.73 3.21
N ARG A 15 6.99 -7.48 4.29
CA ARG A 15 5.75 -7.37 5.08
C ARG A 15 5.56 -5.96 5.64
N ILE A 16 6.62 -5.35 6.18
CA ILE A 16 6.57 -3.99 6.71
C ILE A 16 6.18 -3.00 5.60
N THR A 17 6.83 -3.07 4.42
CA THR A 17 6.47 -2.18 3.31
C THR A 17 5.07 -2.40 2.77
N ARG A 18 4.59 -3.63 2.75
CA ARG A 18 3.22 -3.94 2.32
C ARG A 18 2.21 -3.26 3.25
N HIS A 19 2.42 -3.34 4.56
CA HIS A 19 1.58 -2.63 5.53
C HIS A 19 1.69 -1.11 5.43
N GLN A 20 2.88 -0.56 5.16
CA GLN A 20 3.04 0.87 4.92
C GLN A 20 2.25 1.33 3.69
N MET A 21 2.30 0.56 2.59
CA MET A 21 1.53 0.82 1.38
C MET A 21 0.01 0.77 1.65
N GLU A 22 -0.45 -0.23 2.39
CA GLU A 22 -1.85 -0.35 2.82
C GLU A 22 -2.30 0.85 3.67
N ALA A 23 -1.46 1.29 4.62
CA ALA A 23 -1.75 2.45 5.45
C ALA A 23 -1.86 3.75 4.65
N ILE A 24 -0.96 3.97 3.67
CA ILE A 24 -1.04 5.12 2.76
C ILE A 24 -2.31 5.03 1.89
N GLY A 25 -2.67 3.83 1.43
CA GLY A 25 -3.91 3.62 0.67
C GLY A 25 -5.17 3.97 1.49
N ALA A 26 -5.19 3.61 2.77
CA ALA A 26 -6.27 3.98 3.68
C ALA A 26 -6.34 5.51 3.92
N GLU A 27 -5.18 6.17 4.09
CA GLU A 27 -5.08 7.63 4.19
C GLU A 27 -5.66 8.32 2.94
N LEU A 28 -5.27 7.86 1.75
CA LEU A 28 -5.77 8.40 0.48
C LEU A 28 -7.29 8.20 0.35
N SER A 29 -7.80 7.02 0.72
CA SER A 29 -9.24 6.75 0.70
C SER A 29 -10.01 7.67 1.64
N ALA A 30 -9.45 7.98 2.82
CA ALA A 30 -10.07 8.89 3.77
C ALA A 30 -10.11 10.32 3.22
N LEU A 31 -9.02 10.80 2.62
CA LEU A 31 -8.97 12.12 1.97
C LEU A 31 -9.99 12.24 0.83
N ARG A 32 -10.11 11.21 -0.02
CA ARG A 32 -11.11 11.20 -1.11
C ARG A 32 -12.54 11.18 -0.58
N ALA A 33 -12.80 10.49 0.53
CA ALA A 33 -14.11 10.51 1.18
C ALA A 33 -14.44 11.90 1.76
N GLU A 34 -13.47 12.58 2.39
CA GLU A 34 -13.61 13.93 2.90
C GLU A 34 -13.93 14.95 1.78
N GLN A 35 -13.28 14.82 0.62
CA GLN A 35 -13.59 15.64 -0.57
C GLN A 35 -15.03 15.44 -1.06
N ALA A 36 -15.48 14.18 -1.14
CA ALA A 36 -16.83 13.86 -1.61
C ALA A 36 -17.91 14.40 -0.66
N GLU A 37 -17.64 14.34 0.65
CA GLU A 37 -18.52 14.91 1.67
C GLU A 37 -18.61 16.44 1.55
N LEU A 38 -17.46 17.13 1.38
CA LEU A 38 -17.45 18.59 1.16
C LEU A 38 -18.19 18.99 -0.12
N GLU A 39 -18.05 18.23 -1.20
CA GLU A 39 -18.77 18.49 -2.45
C GLU A 39 -20.29 18.35 -2.25
N THR A 40 -20.71 17.30 -1.53
CA THR A 40 -22.11 17.09 -1.18
C THR A 40 -22.67 18.24 -0.34
N GLN A 41 -21.89 18.76 0.61
CA GLN A 41 -22.28 19.90 1.44
C GLN A 41 -22.38 21.20 0.63
N LYS A 42 -21.44 21.44 -0.29
CA LYS A 42 -21.48 22.57 -1.24
C LYS A 42 -22.72 22.54 -2.11
N ASP A 43 -23.01 21.39 -2.72
CA ASP A 43 -24.18 21.21 -3.58
C ASP A 43 -25.48 21.41 -2.80
N ARG A 44 -25.55 20.88 -1.59
CA ARG A 44 -26.71 21.08 -0.72
C ARG A 44 -26.89 22.55 -0.35
N LEU A 45 -25.82 23.25 0.04
CA LEU A 45 -25.89 24.67 0.39
C LEU A 45 -26.34 25.52 -0.81
N LYS A 46 -25.82 25.20 -1.99
CA LYS A 46 -26.22 25.85 -3.25
C LYS A 46 -27.69 25.61 -3.59
N ALA A 47 -28.18 24.39 -3.42
CA ALA A 47 -29.60 24.08 -3.65
C ALA A 47 -30.50 24.84 -2.67
N VAL A 48 -30.11 24.91 -1.38
CA VAL A 48 -30.84 25.67 -0.36
C VAL A 48 -30.84 27.16 -0.65
N SER A 49 -29.71 27.75 -1.07
CA SER A 49 -29.64 29.18 -1.37
C SER A 49 -30.48 29.58 -2.58
N ILE A 50 -30.50 28.75 -3.62
CA ILE A 50 -31.38 28.94 -4.79
C ILE A 50 -32.85 28.85 -4.38
N GLN A 51 -33.20 27.90 -3.52
CA GLN A 51 -34.58 27.73 -3.04
C GLN A 51 -35.04 28.92 -2.20
N GLU A 52 -34.19 29.40 -1.28
CA GLU A 52 -34.47 30.56 -0.44
C GLU A 52 -34.67 31.82 -1.30
N ALA A 53 -33.80 32.04 -2.30
CA ALA A 53 -33.94 33.17 -3.22
C ALA A 53 -35.24 33.12 -4.05
N ARG A 54 -35.75 31.93 -4.37
CA ARG A 54 -37.02 31.74 -5.11
C ARG A 54 -38.26 31.91 -4.23
N THR A 55 -38.15 31.57 -2.95
CA THR A 55 -39.29 31.55 -2.03
C THR A 55 -39.35 32.75 -1.09
N SER A 56 -38.39 33.68 -1.21
CA SER A 56 -38.35 34.90 -0.40
C SER A 56 -39.65 35.70 -0.52
N THR A 57 -40.24 36.05 0.62
CA THR A 57 -41.38 36.95 0.75
C THR A 57 -40.91 38.40 0.89
N ASP A 58 -41.82 39.36 0.80
CA ASP A 58 -41.50 40.79 0.92
C ASP A 58 -40.85 41.15 2.28
N ASP A 59 -41.18 40.43 3.35
CA ASP A 59 -40.59 40.61 4.68
C ASP A 59 -39.13 40.12 4.76
N THR A 60 -38.80 39.07 3.99
CA THR A 60 -37.46 38.43 3.98
C THR A 60 -36.52 38.99 2.91
N ARG A 61 -37.07 39.61 1.86
CA ARG A 61 -36.35 40.19 0.72
C ARG A 61 -35.21 41.15 1.09
N PRO A 62 -35.36 42.02 2.11
CA PRO A 62 -34.27 42.92 2.52
C PRO A 62 -33.03 42.19 3.05
N TYR A 63 -33.19 40.98 3.62
CA TYR A 63 -32.09 40.20 4.20
C TYR A 63 -31.42 39.27 3.18
N LEU A 64 -32.08 39.00 2.05
CA LEU A 64 -31.61 38.07 1.03
C LEU A 64 -30.18 38.37 0.52
N PRO A 65 -29.79 39.63 0.25
CA PRO A 65 -28.43 39.94 -0.20
C PRO A 65 -27.36 39.55 0.83
N ALA A 66 -27.58 39.85 2.10
CA ALA A 66 -26.63 39.51 3.18
C ALA A 66 -26.54 37.99 3.37
N TYR A 67 -27.67 37.28 3.27
CA TYR A 67 -27.69 35.83 3.30
C TYR A 67 -26.89 35.22 2.13
N LEU A 68 -27.13 35.65 0.90
CA LEU A 68 -26.42 35.14 -0.28
C LEU A 68 -24.92 35.42 -0.19
N GLN A 69 -24.51 36.59 0.32
CA GLN A 69 -23.11 36.91 0.58
C GLN A 69 -22.48 35.97 1.62
N SER A 70 -23.23 35.62 2.68
CA SER A 70 -22.76 34.65 3.69
C SER A 70 -22.58 33.25 3.09
N VAL A 71 -23.49 32.83 2.21
CA VAL A 71 -23.40 31.56 1.48
C VAL A 71 -22.18 31.54 0.56
N GLU A 72 -21.93 32.61 -0.18
CA GLU A 72 -20.77 32.74 -1.04
C GLU A 72 -19.47 32.66 -0.25
N THR A 73 -19.38 33.36 0.88
CA THR A 73 -18.23 33.31 1.79
C THR A 73 -17.97 31.88 2.30
N GLN A 74 -19.03 31.16 2.67
CA GLN A 74 -18.93 29.77 3.12
C GLN A 74 -18.48 28.83 2.00
N GLN A 75 -18.97 29.03 0.77
CA GLN A 75 -18.53 28.27 -0.40
C GLN A 75 -17.06 28.52 -0.74
N SER A 76 -16.58 29.77 -0.64
CA SER A 76 -15.16 30.10 -0.80
C SER A 76 -14.30 29.37 0.23
N HIS A 77 -14.70 29.40 1.52
CA HIS A 77 -13.99 28.69 2.58
C HIS A 77 -13.88 27.18 2.30
N TRP A 78 -14.98 26.52 1.94
CA TRP A 78 -14.95 25.10 1.59
C TRP A 78 -14.14 24.80 0.32
N THR A 79 -13.99 25.76 -0.58
CA THR A 79 -13.11 25.62 -1.76
C THR A 79 -11.65 25.61 -1.34
N GLU A 80 -11.25 26.53 -0.46
CA GLU A 80 -9.90 26.53 0.10
C GLU A 80 -9.58 25.26 0.90
N GLU A 81 -10.57 24.70 1.61
CA GLU A 81 -10.42 23.42 2.29
C GLU A 81 -10.26 22.25 1.32
N GLN A 82 -11.06 22.22 0.25
CA GLN A 82 -10.90 21.22 -0.81
C GLN A 82 -9.51 21.28 -1.45
N ASP A 83 -8.99 22.47 -1.72
CA ASP A 83 -7.64 22.65 -2.29
C ASP A 83 -6.56 22.08 -1.37
N LYS A 84 -6.67 22.32 -0.05
CA LYS A 84 -5.76 21.75 0.96
C LYS A 84 -5.85 20.23 1.02
N ILE A 85 -7.06 19.67 0.89
CA ILE A 85 -7.24 18.21 0.89
C ILE A 85 -6.70 17.61 -0.41
N GLU A 86 -6.88 18.28 -1.55
CA GLU A 86 -6.33 17.83 -2.84
C GLU A 86 -4.80 17.82 -2.81
N GLU A 87 -4.16 18.86 -2.24
CA GLU A 87 -2.71 18.88 -2.07
C GLU A 87 -2.23 17.68 -1.23
N LYS A 88 -2.92 17.38 -0.12
CA LYS A 88 -2.62 16.20 0.70
C LYS A 88 -2.84 14.89 -0.06
N ALA A 89 -3.90 14.81 -0.88
CA ALA A 89 -4.22 13.63 -1.68
C ALA A 89 -3.15 13.37 -2.73
N VAL A 90 -2.69 14.40 -3.44
CA VAL A 90 -1.59 14.32 -4.41
C VAL A 90 -0.29 13.84 -3.73
N LEU A 91 0.02 14.37 -2.55
CA LEU A 91 1.19 13.93 -1.78
C LEU A 91 1.06 12.47 -1.30
N ALA A 92 -0.14 12.06 -0.86
CA ALA A 92 -0.42 10.68 -0.49
C ALA A 92 -0.32 9.72 -1.69
N GLU A 93 -0.80 10.12 -2.86
CA GLU A 93 -0.69 9.35 -4.10
C GLU A 93 0.77 9.18 -4.54
N ALA A 94 1.56 10.24 -4.48
CA ALA A 94 2.99 10.17 -4.77
C ALA A 94 3.72 9.22 -3.79
N ARG A 95 3.39 9.29 -2.50
CA ARG A 95 3.89 8.35 -1.47
C ARG A 95 3.48 6.91 -1.78
N LEU A 96 2.23 6.68 -2.18
CA LEU A 96 1.71 5.36 -2.53
C LEU A 96 2.45 4.76 -3.74
N MET A 97 2.65 5.56 -4.79
CA MET A 97 3.39 5.14 -5.99
C MET A 97 4.84 4.78 -5.67
N ASN A 98 5.50 5.54 -4.80
CA ASN A 98 6.86 5.23 -4.35
C ASN A 98 6.89 3.94 -3.52
N ALA A 99 5.97 3.79 -2.55
CA ALA A 99 5.86 2.57 -1.76
C ALA A 99 5.60 1.33 -2.63
N PHE A 100 4.75 1.46 -3.66
CA PHE A 100 4.49 0.39 -4.62
C PHE A 100 5.75 -0.01 -5.39
N ARG A 101 6.54 0.96 -5.88
CA ARG A 101 7.83 0.69 -6.55
C ARG A 101 8.83 -0.01 -5.63
N GLU A 102 8.88 0.39 -4.36
CA GLU A 102 9.71 -0.28 -3.36
C GLU A 102 9.29 -1.73 -3.13
N VAL A 103 7.99 -1.99 -2.94
CA VAL A 103 7.45 -3.34 -2.80
C VAL A 103 7.84 -4.19 -3.99
N LYS A 104 7.66 -3.69 -5.22
CA LYS A 104 8.02 -4.43 -6.44
C LYS A 104 9.50 -4.75 -6.53
N THR A 105 10.36 -3.79 -6.16
CA THR A 105 11.81 -4.00 -6.15
C THR A 105 12.20 -5.06 -5.12
N ARG A 106 11.58 -5.05 -3.94
CA ARG A 106 11.81 -6.05 -2.89
C ARG A 106 11.30 -7.43 -3.29
N GLU A 107 10.14 -7.54 -3.92
CA GLU A 107 9.61 -8.80 -4.46
C GLU A 107 10.61 -9.45 -5.44
N VAL A 108 11.23 -8.66 -6.34
CA VAL A 108 12.25 -9.17 -7.27
C VAL A 108 13.50 -9.65 -6.54
N VAL A 109 14.01 -8.90 -5.56
CA VAL A 109 15.19 -9.29 -4.78
C VAL A 109 14.90 -10.55 -3.95
N LEU A 110 13.74 -10.62 -3.33
CA LEU A 110 13.30 -11.76 -2.53
C LEU A 110 13.25 -13.02 -3.40
N GLY A 111 12.63 -12.96 -4.57
CA GLY A 111 12.55 -14.10 -5.50
C GLY A 111 13.92 -14.62 -5.92
N ARG A 112 14.90 -13.74 -6.14
CA ARG A 112 16.30 -14.14 -6.44
C ARG A 112 16.95 -14.87 -5.27
N VAL A 113 16.81 -14.34 -4.06
CA VAL A 113 17.39 -14.96 -2.85
C VAL A 113 16.70 -16.30 -2.54
N GLU A 114 15.40 -16.42 -2.80
CA GLU A 114 14.68 -17.68 -2.65
C GLU A 114 15.20 -18.75 -3.61
N GLN A 115 15.46 -18.38 -4.87
CA GLN A 115 16.09 -19.29 -5.84
C GLN A 115 17.51 -19.71 -5.42
N GLU A 116 18.33 -18.78 -4.92
CA GLU A 116 19.67 -19.09 -4.41
C GLU A 116 19.62 -20.09 -3.24
N VAL A 117 18.72 -19.86 -2.27
CA VAL A 117 18.53 -20.77 -1.13
C VAL A 117 18.09 -22.15 -1.60
N GLU A 118 17.22 -22.23 -2.61
CA GLU A 118 16.75 -23.50 -3.13
C GLU A 118 17.85 -24.26 -3.87
N GLN A 119 18.66 -23.57 -4.68
CA GLN A 119 19.83 -24.16 -5.32
C GLN A 119 20.86 -24.65 -4.30
N GLU A 120 21.09 -23.92 -3.21
CA GLU A 120 21.99 -24.37 -2.13
C GLU A 120 21.48 -25.66 -1.46
N LYS A 121 20.16 -25.77 -1.22
CA LYS A 121 19.58 -27.01 -0.67
C LYS A 121 19.75 -28.18 -1.63
N GLN A 122 19.45 -28.00 -2.91
CA GLN A 122 19.61 -29.05 -3.92
C GLN A 122 21.06 -29.54 -4.00
N ARG A 123 22.03 -28.61 -3.98
CA ARG A 123 23.46 -28.97 -3.95
C ARG A 123 23.83 -29.75 -2.69
N ALA A 124 23.30 -29.36 -1.53
CA ALA A 124 23.54 -30.06 -0.28
C ALA A 124 22.92 -31.47 -0.26
N GLU A 125 21.70 -31.62 -0.81
CA GLU A 125 21.02 -32.91 -0.93
C GLU A 125 21.78 -33.86 -1.87
N ILE A 126 22.22 -33.37 -3.04
CA ILE A 126 23.04 -34.16 -3.97
C ILE A 126 24.35 -34.61 -3.30
N ALA A 127 25.04 -33.72 -2.60
CA ALA A 127 26.27 -34.07 -1.89
C ALA A 127 26.04 -35.14 -0.81
N GLN A 128 24.93 -35.06 -0.06
CA GLN A 128 24.56 -36.07 0.93
C GLN A 128 24.24 -37.42 0.28
N MET A 129 23.56 -37.44 -0.87
CA MET A 129 23.29 -38.67 -1.62
C MET A 129 24.57 -39.31 -2.16
N ASP A 130 25.50 -38.51 -2.68
CA ASP A 130 26.80 -38.98 -3.16
C ASP A 130 27.65 -39.57 -2.03
N ASP A 131 27.70 -38.90 -0.87
CA ASP A 131 28.43 -39.39 0.31
C ASP A 131 27.81 -40.69 0.85
N ALA A 132 26.48 -40.79 0.90
CA ALA A 132 25.78 -42.01 1.26
C ALA A 132 26.05 -43.15 0.27
N GLY A 133 26.05 -42.85 -1.04
CA GLY A 133 26.39 -43.81 -2.09
C GLY A 133 27.84 -44.31 -1.97
N ARG A 134 28.79 -43.42 -1.70
CA ARG A 134 30.20 -43.77 -1.44
C ARG A 134 30.36 -44.64 -0.20
N ALA A 135 29.68 -44.31 0.90
CA ALA A 135 29.71 -45.10 2.12
C ALA A 135 29.16 -46.52 1.90
N LEU A 136 28.04 -46.65 1.18
CA LEU A 136 27.46 -47.93 0.81
C LEU A 136 28.39 -48.75 -0.11
N PHE A 137 29.03 -48.10 -1.09
CA PHE A 137 29.99 -48.77 -1.97
C PHE A 137 31.21 -49.32 -1.21
N VAL A 138 31.76 -48.55 -0.26
CA VAL A 138 32.88 -49.00 0.59
C VAL A 138 32.47 -50.17 1.48
N LEU A 139 31.27 -50.13 2.08
CA LEU A 139 30.72 -51.24 2.86
C LEU A 139 30.53 -52.51 2.01
N GLY A 140 29.97 -52.37 0.80
CA GLY A 140 29.76 -53.49 -0.12
C GLY A 140 31.07 -54.12 -0.63
N ARG A 141 32.10 -53.29 -0.87
CA ARG A 141 33.44 -53.75 -1.26
C ARG A 141 34.11 -54.54 -0.14
N ASN A 142 34.04 -54.05 1.10
CA ASN A 142 34.60 -54.73 2.27
C ASN A 142 33.90 -56.08 2.54
N ALA A 143 32.60 -56.19 2.25
CA ALA A 143 31.85 -57.44 2.34
C ALA A 143 32.24 -58.46 1.25
N GLN A 144 32.64 -58.02 0.05
CA GLN A 144 33.14 -58.89 -1.02
C GLN A 144 34.56 -59.40 -0.75
N THR A 145 35.42 -58.61 -0.12
CA THR A 145 36.78 -59.03 0.28
C THR A 145 36.82 -59.92 1.53
N ALA A 146 35.68 -60.08 2.23
CA ALA A 146 35.53 -60.90 3.44
C ALA A 146 34.87 -62.27 3.19
N LYS A 147 34.59 -62.61 1.92
CA LYS A 147 34.15 -63.96 1.55
C LYS A 147 35.39 -64.86 1.32
N PRO A 148 35.53 -65.98 2.07
CA PRO A 148 36.64 -66.92 1.90
C PRO A 148 36.59 -67.66 0.55
#